data_AF-A0A0P4VLN6-F1
#
_entry.id   AF-A0A0P4VLN6-F1
#
_cell.length_a   1.000
_cell.length_b   1.000
_cell.length_c   1.000
_cell.angle_alpha   90.00
_cell.angle_beta   90.00
_cell.angle_gamma   90.00
#
_symmetry.space_group_name_H-M   'P 1'
#
loop_
_entity.id
_entity.type
_entity.pdbx_description
1 polymer ?
#
loop_
_entity_poly.entity_id
_entity_poly.type
_entity_poly.pdbx_seq_one_letter_code
_entity_poly.pdbx_strand_id
1 'polypeptide(L)'
;MEEETVYGTHEDSHVVMSDKVQSLAGSIYQEFEKMIAKYDEDVVKDLMPLVVNVLESLDLSYSENQEHQVELELLREDNEQLVTQYEREKQLRKASDQKLLEVEDLIEGERKEKGGKIESLESIVRMLELKAKNSSDHVYRLEEKEQEMKKEFAKLHERYTELFKTHMDYIERTKIIMGT
;
A
#
# COMPACT_ATOMS: atom_id res chain seq x y z
N MET A 1 -7.75 -8.08 -22.20
CA MET A 1 -8.78 -8.92 -22.83
C MET A 1 -8.05 -10.16 -23.24
N GLU A 2 -8.09 -11.17 -22.38
CA GLU A 2 -7.44 -12.46 -22.59
C GLU A 2 -8.33 -13.27 -23.53
N GLU A 3 -7.77 -13.73 -24.64
CA GLU A 3 -8.45 -14.59 -25.59
C GLU A 3 -8.56 -16.00 -24.98
N GLU A 4 -9.74 -16.31 -24.47
CA GLU A 4 -10.13 -17.64 -24.05
C GLU A 4 -10.21 -18.54 -25.30
N THR A 5 -9.15 -19.32 -25.52
CA THR A 5 -9.09 -20.25 -26.65
C THR A 5 -9.81 -21.53 -26.24
N VAL A 6 -11.08 -21.66 -26.64
CA VAL A 6 -11.90 -22.86 -26.41
C VAL A 6 -11.39 -23.98 -27.32
N TYR A 7 -10.72 -24.97 -26.72
CA TYR A 7 -10.26 -26.19 -27.37
C TYR A 7 -11.28 -27.33 -27.20
N GLY A 8 -11.87 -27.79 -28.31
CA GLY A 8 -12.46 -29.14 -28.51
C GLY A 8 -13.67 -29.51 -27.65
N THR A 9 -14.50 -30.51 -27.95
CA THR A 9 -14.32 -31.70 -28.78
C THR A 9 -15.69 -32.17 -29.30
N HIS A 10 -15.90 -32.13 -30.61
CA HIS A 10 -16.94 -32.92 -31.26
C HIS A 10 -16.27 -33.70 -32.37
N GLU A 11 -15.53 -34.73 -31.96
CA GLU A 11 -15.19 -35.83 -32.85
C GLU A 11 -15.98 -37.02 -32.34
N ASP A 12 -16.80 -37.60 -33.22
CA ASP A 12 -17.34 -38.95 -33.08
C ASP A 12 -16.16 -39.90 -32.90
N SER A 13 -15.70 -40.02 -31.65
CA SER A 13 -14.68 -40.97 -31.28
C SER A 13 -15.33 -42.34 -31.41
N HIS A 14 -14.91 -43.06 -32.44
CA HIS A 14 -15.15 -44.49 -32.55
C HIS A 14 -14.47 -45.12 -31.33
N VAL A 15 -15.17 -45.18 -30.20
CA VAL A 15 -14.65 -45.64 -28.92
C VAL A 15 -14.05 -47.02 -29.17
N VAL A 16 -12.72 -47.10 -29.08
CA VAL A 16 -11.99 -48.34 -29.30
C VAL A 16 -12.31 -49.21 -28.09
N MET A 17 -13.07 -50.29 -28.32
CA MET A 17 -13.45 -51.23 -27.27
C MET A 17 -12.21 -51.62 -26.46
N SER A 18 -12.36 -51.63 -25.14
CA SER A 18 -11.29 -51.99 -24.21
C SER A 18 -10.68 -53.33 -24.59
N ASP A 19 -9.34 -53.41 -24.70
CA ASP A 19 -8.61 -54.65 -25.01
C ASP A 19 -9.05 -55.82 -24.09
N LYS A 20 -9.41 -55.49 -22.83
CA LYS A 20 -9.92 -56.46 -21.86
C LYS A 20 -11.32 -56.95 -22.22
N VAL A 21 -12.22 -56.05 -22.61
CA VAL A 21 -13.59 -56.40 -23.03
C VAL A 21 -13.54 -57.17 -24.36
N GLN A 22 -12.68 -56.78 -25.29
CA GLN A 22 -12.44 -57.48 -26.54
C GLN A 22 -11.94 -58.92 -26.30
N SER A 23 -10.96 -59.11 -25.42
CA SER A 23 -10.43 -60.43 -25.07
C SER A 23 -11.49 -61.31 -24.38
N LEU A 24 -12.30 -60.71 -23.50
CA LEU A 24 -13.39 -61.41 -22.81
C LEU A 24 -14.49 -61.81 -23.79
N ALA A 25 -14.91 -60.90 -24.67
CA ALA A 25 -15.88 -61.16 -25.73
C ALA A 25 -15.40 -62.31 -26.61
N GLY A 26 -14.14 -62.28 -27.07
CA GLY A 26 -13.55 -63.37 -27.87
C GLY A 26 -13.57 -64.72 -27.15
N SER A 27 -13.29 -64.74 -25.85
CA SER A 27 -13.35 -65.97 -25.04
C SER A 27 -14.79 -66.50 -24.88
N ILE A 28 -15.76 -65.60 -24.67
CA ILE A 28 -17.17 -65.97 -24.53
C ILE A 28 -17.74 -66.48 -25.85
N TYR A 29 -17.42 -65.84 -26.99
CA TYR A 29 -17.85 -66.30 -28.31
C TYR A 29 -17.27 -67.66 -28.67
N GLN A 30 -16.03 -67.97 -28.31
CA GLN A 30 -15.45 -69.31 -28.48
C GLN A 30 -16.21 -70.40 -27.69
N GLU A 31 -16.68 -70.08 -26.48
CA GLU A 31 -17.50 -71.02 -25.71
C GLU A 31 -18.92 -71.17 -26.29
N PHE A 32 -19.49 -70.09 -26.83
CA PHE A 32 -20.75 -70.16 -27.57
C PHE A 32 -20.64 -71.03 -28.82
N GLU A 33 -19.57 -70.91 -29.61
CA GLU A 33 -19.33 -71.78 -30.75
C GLU A 33 -19.29 -73.27 -30.36
N LYS A 34 -18.63 -73.61 -29.24
CA LYS A 34 -18.60 -74.99 -28.72
C LYS A 34 -19.98 -75.48 -28.29
N MET A 35 -20.81 -74.62 -27.69
CA MET A 35 -22.18 -74.97 -27.30
C MET A 35 -23.08 -75.18 -28.52
N ILE A 36 -23.02 -74.28 -29.50
CA ILE A 36 -23.78 -74.40 -30.76
C ILE A 36 -23.41 -75.70 -31.47
N ALA A 37 -22.11 -76.02 -31.56
CA ALA A 37 -21.64 -77.24 -32.21
C ALA A 37 -22.16 -78.54 -31.56
N LYS A 38 -22.50 -78.52 -30.26
CA LYS A 38 -22.92 -79.69 -29.50
C LYS A 38 -24.44 -79.77 -29.27
N TYR A 39 -25.11 -78.62 -29.21
CA TYR A 39 -26.50 -78.50 -28.77
C TYR A 39 -27.40 -77.66 -29.69
N ASP A 40 -26.91 -77.23 -30.85
CA ASP A 40 -27.58 -76.34 -31.81
C ASP A 40 -27.67 -74.86 -31.34
N GLU A 41 -28.09 -73.95 -32.22
CA GLU A 41 -28.12 -72.50 -32.00
C GLU A 41 -29.19 -72.07 -30.99
N ASP A 42 -30.30 -72.81 -30.89
CA ASP A 42 -31.43 -72.46 -30.03
C ASP A 42 -31.05 -72.37 -28.54
N VAL A 43 -29.98 -73.05 -28.09
CA VAL A 43 -29.55 -72.98 -26.68
C VAL A 43 -28.88 -71.66 -26.28
N VAL A 44 -28.41 -70.86 -27.24
CA VAL A 44 -27.75 -69.57 -26.97
C VAL A 44 -28.53 -68.37 -27.47
N LYS A 45 -29.57 -68.58 -28.28
CA LYS A 45 -30.33 -67.54 -28.97
C LYS A 45 -30.84 -66.41 -28.06
N ASP A 46 -31.38 -66.75 -26.89
CA ASP A 46 -31.88 -65.76 -25.92
C ASP A 46 -30.79 -65.22 -24.98
N LEU A 47 -29.69 -65.98 -24.81
CA LEU A 47 -28.58 -65.61 -23.92
C LEU A 47 -27.59 -64.66 -24.60
N MET A 48 -27.36 -64.82 -25.91
CA MET A 48 -26.40 -64.04 -26.67
C MET A 48 -26.70 -62.53 -26.62
N PRO A 49 -27.95 -62.05 -26.81
CA PRO A 49 -28.26 -60.63 -26.66
C PRO A 49 -27.98 -60.08 -25.26
N LEU A 50 -28.20 -60.88 -24.20
CA LEU A 50 -27.92 -60.48 -22.82
C LEU A 50 -26.42 -60.33 -22.60
N VAL A 51 -25.62 -61.28 -23.11
CA VAL A 51 -24.16 -61.23 -23.02
C VAL A 51 -23.59 -60.06 -23.81
N VAL A 52 -24.10 -59.80 -25.01
CA VAL A 52 -23.71 -58.62 -25.81
C VAL A 52 -23.98 -57.34 -25.03
N ASN A 53 -25.19 -57.17 -24.48
CA ASN A 53 -25.54 -55.99 -23.68
C ASN A 53 -24.63 -55.83 -22.45
N VAL A 54 -24.30 -56.93 -21.76
CA VAL A 54 -23.36 -56.89 -20.62
C VAL A 54 -21.96 -56.46 -21.07
N LEU A 55 -21.47 -56.95 -22.21
CA LEU A 55 -20.16 -56.57 -22.76
C LEU A 55 -20.14 -55.11 -23.21
N GLU A 56 -21.19 -54.63 -23.88
CA GLU A 56 -21.34 -53.22 -24.26
C GLU A 56 -21.42 -52.30 -23.04
N SER A 57 -22.20 -52.68 -22.02
CA SER A 57 -22.29 -51.92 -20.76
C SER A 57 -20.95 -51.89 -20.01
N LEU A 58 -20.20 -52.99 -20.04
CA LEU A 58 -18.88 -53.06 -19.43
C LEU A 58 -17.88 -52.18 -20.19
N ASP A 59 -17.93 -52.17 -21.52
CA ASP A 59 -17.07 -51.32 -22.35
C ASP A 59 -17.32 -49.84 -22.09
N LEU A 60 -18.59 -49.43 -22.05
CA LEU A 60 -18.99 -48.07 -21.69
C LEU A 60 -18.45 -47.68 -20.31
N SER A 61 -18.61 -48.56 -19.31
CA SER A 61 -18.09 -48.33 -17.95
C SER A 61 -16.57 -48.21 -17.92
N TYR A 62 -15.84 -48.94 -18.76
CA TYR A 62 -14.38 -48.79 -18.88
C TYR A 62 -13.99 -47.44 -19.48
N SER A 63 -14.71 -47.00 -20.53
CA SER A 63 -14.48 -45.70 -21.17
C SER A 63 -14.72 -44.54 -20.20
N GLU A 64 -15.87 -44.53 -19.52
CA GLU A 64 -16.21 -43.52 -18.52
C GLU A 64 -15.18 -43.48 -17.37
N ASN A 65 -14.75 -44.65 -16.89
CA ASN A 65 -13.75 -44.72 -15.84
C ASN A 65 -12.37 -44.20 -16.29
N GLN A 66 -12.00 -44.40 -17.55
CA GLN A 66 -10.76 -43.85 -18.11
C GLN A 66 -10.84 -42.32 -18.22
N GLU A 67 -11.97 -41.78 -18.68
CA GLU A 67 -12.22 -40.34 -18.73
C GLU A 67 -12.13 -39.71 -17.33
N HIS A 68 -12.79 -40.30 -16.34
CA HIS A 68 -12.70 -39.86 -14.95
C HIS A 68 -11.27 -39.94 -14.39
N GLN A 69 -10.49 -40.95 -14.79
CA GLN A 69 -9.09 -41.05 -14.36
C GLN A 69 -8.24 -39.91 -14.92
N VAL A 70 -8.44 -39.53 -16.18
CA VAL A 70 -7.77 -38.38 -16.80
C VAL A 70 -8.20 -37.08 -16.12
N GLU A 71 -9.49 -36.89 -15.88
CA GLU A 71 -10.01 -35.71 -15.18
C GLU A 71 -9.41 -35.58 -13.76
N LEU A 72 -9.30 -36.70 -13.03
CA LEU A 72 -8.68 -36.73 -11.71
C LEU A 72 -7.19 -36.35 -11.74
N GLU A 73 -6.45 -36.75 -12.78
CA GLU A 73 -5.05 -36.38 -12.94
C GLU A 73 -4.88 -34.89 -13.24
N LEU A 74 -5.73 -34.33 -14.13
CA LEU A 74 -5.75 -32.89 -14.41
C LEU A 74 -6.06 -32.07 -13.16
N LEU A 75 -7.09 -32.46 -12.39
CA LEU A 75 -7.45 -31.79 -11.15
C LEU A 75 -6.34 -31.87 -10.09
N ARG A 76 -5.57 -32.96 -10.06
CA ARG A 76 -4.41 -33.08 -9.16
C ARG A 76 -3.29 -32.14 -9.57
N GLU A 77 -2.98 -32.03 -10.86
CA GLU A 77 -1.98 -31.12 -11.39
C GLU A 77 -2.36 -29.65 -11.10
N ASP A 78 -3.61 -29.28 -11.37
CA ASP A 78 -4.14 -27.94 -11.08
C ASP A 78 -4.05 -27.61 -9.57
N ASN A 79 -4.35 -28.59 -8.71
CA ASN A 79 -4.23 -28.41 -7.26
C ASN A 79 -2.79 -28.17 -6.83
N GLU A 80 -1.83 -28.92 -7.38
CA GLU A 80 -0.40 -28.76 -7.08
C GLU A 80 0.11 -27.37 -7.54
N GLN A 81 -0.32 -26.91 -8.71
CA GLN A 81 -0.02 -25.57 -9.20
C GLN A 81 -0.61 -24.49 -8.28
N LEU A 82 -1.88 -24.64 -7.87
CA LEU A 82 -2.55 -23.72 -6.95
C LEU A 82 -1.85 -23.63 -5.59
N VAL A 83 -1.42 -24.77 -5.03
CA VAL A 83 -0.66 -24.81 -3.78
C VAL A 83 0.66 -24.06 -3.92
N THR A 84 1.40 -24.30 -5.01
CA THR A 84 2.67 -23.62 -5.28
C THR A 84 2.49 -22.10 -5.39
N GLN A 85 1.45 -21.65 -6.11
CA GLN A 85 1.15 -20.23 -6.23
C GLN A 85 0.74 -19.61 -4.89
N TYR A 86 -0.09 -20.30 -4.11
CA TYR A 86 -0.50 -19.87 -2.77
C TYR A 86 0.71 -19.70 -1.84
N GLU A 87 1.65 -20.65 -1.84
CA GLU A 87 2.85 -20.56 -1.01
C GLU A 87 3.75 -19.39 -1.41
N ARG A 88 3.91 -19.15 -2.72
CA ARG A 88 4.64 -17.99 -3.22
C ARG A 88 3.99 -16.68 -2.78
N GLU A 89 2.68 -16.55 -2.94
CA GLU A 89 1.94 -15.33 -2.57
C GLU A 89 2.00 -15.09 -1.05
N LYS A 90 1.88 -16.16 -0.26
CA LYS A 90 2.03 -16.11 1.19
C LYS A 90 3.41 -15.58 1.61
N GLN A 91 4.49 -16.00 0.93
CA GLN A 91 5.83 -15.50 1.18
C GLN A 91 5.98 -14.03 0.78
N LEU A 92 5.45 -13.65 -0.39
CA LEU A 92 5.48 -12.26 -0.87
C LEU A 92 4.72 -11.32 0.07
N ARG A 93 3.53 -11.72 0.54
CA ARG A 93 2.76 -10.96 1.53
C ARG A 93 3.54 -10.79 2.83
N LYS A 94 4.14 -11.86 3.36
CA LYS A 94 4.97 -11.77 4.57
C LYS A 94 6.15 -10.79 4.40
N ALA A 95 6.82 -10.82 3.25
CA ALA A 95 7.91 -9.89 2.95
C ALA A 95 7.43 -8.44 2.83
N SER A 96 6.26 -8.23 2.22
CA SER A 96 5.62 -6.91 2.13
C SER A 96 5.25 -6.37 3.50
N ASP A 97 4.64 -7.19 4.35
CA ASP A 97 4.24 -6.79 5.71
C ASP A 97 5.46 -6.41 6.56
N GLN A 98 6.55 -7.17 6.43
CA GLN A 98 7.82 -6.84 7.10
C GLN A 98 8.38 -5.49 6.63
N LYS A 99 8.37 -5.24 5.32
CA LYS A 99 8.83 -3.97 4.75
C LYS A 99 7.96 -2.79 5.18
N LEU A 100 6.65 -3.01 5.32
CA LEU A 100 5.73 -1.99 5.81
C LEU A 100 6.08 -1.58 7.24
N LEU A 101 6.29 -2.57 8.13
CA LEU A 101 6.71 -2.31 9.51
C LEU A 101 8.02 -1.51 9.59
N GLU A 102 9.03 -1.87 8.80
CA GLU A 102 10.29 -1.14 8.75
C GLU A 102 10.12 0.32 8.31
N VAL A 103 9.23 0.57 7.34
CA VAL A 103 8.92 1.93 6.87
C VAL A 103 8.15 2.70 7.94
N GLU A 104 7.19 2.08 8.62
CA GLU A 104 6.45 2.70 9.72
C GLU A 104 7.38 3.12 10.86
N ASP A 105 8.31 2.26 11.27
CA ASP A 105 9.31 2.55 12.29
C ASP A 105 10.21 3.73 11.90
N LEU A 106 10.66 3.77 10.64
CA LEU A 106 11.47 4.88 10.12
C LEU A 106 10.69 6.20 10.13
N ILE A 107 9.44 6.20 9.66
CA ILE A 107 8.59 7.38 9.65
C ILE A 107 8.32 7.86 11.09
N GLU A 108 8.09 6.95 12.03
CA GLU A 108 7.90 7.31 13.43
C GLU A 108 9.16 7.92 14.04
N GLY A 109 10.33 7.37 13.73
CA GLY A 109 11.62 7.92 14.12
C GLY A 109 11.83 9.35 13.62
N GLU A 110 11.62 9.58 12.31
CA GLU A 110 11.72 10.92 11.73
C GLU A 110 10.70 11.89 12.32
N ARG A 111 9.47 11.43 12.58
CA ARG A 111 8.41 12.26 13.18
C ARG A 111 8.81 12.71 14.58
N LYS A 112 9.39 11.82 15.40
CA LYS A 112 9.90 12.15 16.73
C LYS A 112 11.06 13.16 16.65
N GLU A 113 12.01 12.95 15.74
CA GLU A 113 13.12 13.86 15.55
C GLU A 113 12.64 15.27 15.13
N LYS A 114 11.75 15.35 14.14
CA LYS A 114 11.16 16.61 13.68
C LYS A 114 10.34 17.27 14.78
N GLY A 115 9.57 16.49 15.56
CA GLY A 115 8.85 16.98 16.74
C GLY A 115 9.76 17.64 17.77
N GLY A 116 10.87 16.97 18.13
CA GLY A 116 11.85 17.55 19.05
C GLY A 116 12.53 18.83 18.52
N LYS A 117 12.77 18.92 17.20
CA LYS A 117 13.27 20.15 16.57
C LYS A 117 12.26 21.30 16.67
N ILE A 118 10.97 21.01 16.46
CA ILE A 118 9.89 22.00 16.59
C ILE A 118 9.83 22.54 18.02
N GLU A 119 9.80 21.67 19.04
CA GLU A 119 9.75 22.07 20.45
C GLU A 119 10.95 22.96 20.85
N SER A 120 12.14 22.63 20.34
CA SER A 120 13.36 23.42 20.53
C SER A 120 13.24 24.81 19.89
N LEU A 121 12.79 24.86 18.63
CA LEU A 121 12.58 26.13 17.92
C LEU A 121 11.51 26.99 18.58
N GLU A 122 10.40 26.41 19.04
CA GLU A 122 9.36 27.12 19.81
C GLU A 122 9.89 27.72 21.11
N SER A 123 10.83 27.03 21.77
CA SER A 123 11.49 27.54 22.97
C SER A 123 12.43 28.71 22.64
N ILE A 124 13.17 28.63 21.53
CA ILE A 124 14.02 29.71 21.04
C ILE A 124 13.18 30.94 20.66
N VAL A 125 12.07 30.76 19.94
CA VAL A 125 11.16 31.85 19.55
C VAL A 125 10.64 32.58 20.78
N ARG A 126 10.12 31.85 21.78
CA ARG A 126 9.65 32.46 23.04
C ARG A 126 10.74 33.25 23.76
N MET A 127 11.98 32.76 23.76
CA MET A 127 13.11 33.49 24.33
C MET A 127 13.41 34.79 23.56
N LEU A 128 13.38 34.74 22.22
CA LEU A 128 13.61 35.90 21.37
C LEU A 128 12.50 36.94 21.53
N GLU A 129 11.24 36.53 21.64
CA GLU A 129 10.11 37.42 21.91
C GLU A 129 10.30 38.17 23.23
N LEU A 130 10.70 37.47 24.29
CA LEU A 130 10.99 38.09 25.59
C LEU A 130 12.16 39.08 25.48
N LYS A 131 13.23 38.70 24.77
CA LYS A 131 14.38 39.59 24.54
C LYS A 131 13.99 40.84 23.74
N ALA A 132 13.16 40.68 22.70
CA ALA A 132 12.66 41.78 21.89
C ALA A 132 11.82 42.75 22.73
N LYS A 133 10.91 42.22 23.55
CA LYS A 133 10.11 43.03 24.49
C LYS A 133 11.00 43.82 25.45
N ASN A 134 11.95 43.15 26.11
CA ASN A 134 12.88 43.81 27.04
C ASN A 134 13.72 44.90 26.35
N SER A 135 14.15 44.66 25.11
CA SER A 135 14.89 45.65 24.32
C SER A 135 14.01 46.85 23.98
N SER A 136 12.75 46.61 23.59
CA SER A 136 11.80 47.68 23.28
C SER A 136 11.51 48.55 24.52
N ASP A 137 11.30 47.93 25.69
CA ASP A 137 11.10 48.64 26.95
C ASP A 137 12.35 49.45 27.36
N HIS A 138 13.55 48.97 26.99
CA HIS A 138 14.78 49.70 27.22
C HIS A 138 14.91 50.94 26.31
N VAL A 139 14.60 50.80 25.02
CA VAL A 139 14.59 51.91 24.06
C VAL A 139 13.60 52.99 24.52
N TYR A 140 12.38 52.60 24.88
CA TYR A 140 11.37 53.54 25.36
C TYR A 140 11.85 54.40 26.55
N ARG A 141 12.49 53.77 27.55
CA ARG A 141 13.06 54.49 28.70
C ARG A 141 14.20 55.44 28.31
N LEU A 142 14.98 55.11 27.29
CA LEU A 142 16.02 56.01 26.78
C LEU A 142 15.42 57.20 26.04
N GLU A 143 14.37 56.98 25.25
CA GLU A 143 13.62 58.05 24.56
C GLU A 143 12.98 59.02 25.56
N GLU A 144 12.37 58.53 26.65
CA GLU A 144 11.83 59.38 27.71
C GLU A 144 12.92 60.27 28.35
N LYS A 145 14.08 59.69 28.68
CA LYS A 145 15.22 60.46 29.22
C LYS A 145 15.74 61.48 28.23
N GLU A 146 15.82 61.13 26.94
CA GLU A 146 16.23 62.06 25.89
C GLU A 146 15.24 63.24 25.79
N GLN A 147 13.93 62.97 25.84
CA GLN A 147 12.91 64.02 25.83
C GLN A 147 13.00 64.92 27.06
N GLU A 148 13.25 64.37 28.23
CA GLU A 148 13.45 65.14 29.46
C GLU A 148 14.68 66.05 29.35
N MET A 149 15.83 65.52 28.92
CA MET A 149 17.04 66.32 28.68
C MET A 149 16.83 67.41 27.63
N LYS A 150 16.07 67.15 26.55
CA LYS A 150 15.71 68.18 25.56
C LYS A 150 14.88 69.30 26.19
N LYS A 151 13.93 68.97 27.06
CA LYS A 151 13.13 69.98 27.80
C LYS A 151 14.00 70.80 28.75
N GLU A 152 14.90 70.17 29.49
CA GLU A 152 15.84 70.87 30.39
C GLU A 152 16.79 71.78 29.63
N PHE A 153 17.34 71.30 28.50
CA PHE A 153 18.19 72.09 27.62
C PHE A 153 17.46 73.33 27.09
N ALA A 154 16.22 73.16 26.62
CA ALA A 154 15.41 74.28 26.14
C ALA A 154 15.17 75.34 27.23
N LYS A 155 14.81 74.92 28.46
CA LYS A 155 14.65 75.81 29.61
C LYS A 155 15.95 76.54 29.96
N LEU A 156 17.06 75.84 29.97
CA LEU A 156 18.38 76.43 30.27
C LEU A 156 18.79 77.43 29.19
N HIS A 157 18.52 77.11 27.93
CA HIS A 157 18.80 77.98 26.79
C HIS A 157 17.96 79.26 26.84
N GLU A 158 16.67 79.15 27.17
CA GLU A 158 15.78 80.30 27.37
C GLU A 158 16.31 81.21 28.49
N ARG A 159 16.62 80.64 29.67
CA ARG A 159 17.19 81.39 30.80
C ARG A 159 18.52 82.06 30.47
N TYR A 160 19.40 81.38 29.74
CA TYR A 160 20.66 81.96 29.28
C TYR A 160 20.42 83.14 28.32
N THR A 161 19.48 82.98 27.40
CA THR A 161 19.10 84.02 26.44
C THR A 161 18.53 85.25 27.15
N GLU A 162 17.66 85.06 28.16
CA GLU A 162 17.15 86.14 29.00
C GLU A 162 18.26 86.85 29.77
N LEU A 163 19.16 86.08 30.41
CA LEU A 163 20.30 86.65 31.13
C LEU A 163 21.19 87.49 30.20
N PHE A 164 21.45 86.99 28.99
CA PHE A 164 22.21 87.73 27.99
C PHE A 164 21.52 89.05 27.58
N LYS A 165 20.20 89.03 27.33
CA LYS A 165 19.42 90.24 27.03
C LYS A 165 19.49 91.25 28.17
N THR A 166 19.22 90.82 29.41
CA THR A 166 19.26 91.72 30.58
C THR A 166 20.65 92.32 30.81
N HIS A 167 21.71 91.55 30.57
CA HIS A 167 23.08 92.04 30.64
C HIS A 167 23.38 93.07 29.54
N MET A 168 22.92 92.83 28.31
CA MET A 168 23.02 93.83 27.23
C MET A 168 22.28 95.12 27.58
N ASP A 169 21.03 95.03 28.03
CA ASP A 169 20.23 96.19 28.46
C ASP A 169 20.92 96.98 29.57
N TYR A 170 21.55 96.29 30.53
CA TYR A 170 22.32 96.92 31.61
C TYR A 170 23.55 97.66 31.08
N ILE A 171 24.31 97.07 30.15
CA ILE A 171 25.45 97.72 29.50
C ILE A 171 24.99 98.96 28.74
N GLU A 172 23.90 98.87 27.98
CA GLU A 172 23.35 99.99 27.21
C GLU A 172 22.92 101.14 28.13
N ARG A 173 22.19 100.84 29.22
CA ARG A 173 21.85 101.85 30.23
C ARG A 173 23.08 102.47 30.88
N THR A 174 24.09 101.67 31.22
CA THR A 174 25.34 102.17 31.82
C THR A 174 26.09 103.08 30.85
N LYS A 175 26.14 102.74 29.55
CA LYS A 175 26.71 103.60 28.50
C LYS A 175 26.00 104.93 28.39
N ILE A 176 24.67 104.96 28.50
CA ILE A 176 23.89 106.21 28.49
C ILE A 176 24.22 107.08 29.71
N ILE A 177 24.37 106.46 30.88
CA ILE A 177 24.67 107.16 32.14
C ILE A 177 26.13 107.65 32.21
N MET A 178 27.08 106.89 31.66
CA MET A 178 28.49 107.26 31.57
C MET A 178 28.84 108.08 30.32
N GLY A 179 27.86 108.33 29.45
CA GLY A 179 27.99 109.05 28.17
C GLY A 179 27.59 110.53 28.26
N THR A 180 28.03 111.22 29.31
CA THR A 180 28.29 112.67 29.33
C THR A 180 29.79 112.87 29.48
#